data_AF-A0A9W9HNA4-F1
#
_entry.id   AF-A0A9W9HNA4-F1
#
_cell.length_a   1.000
_cell.length_b   1.000
_cell.length_c   1.000
_cell.angle_alpha   90.00
_cell.angle_beta   90.00
_cell.angle_gamma   90.00
#
_symmetry.space_group_name_H-M   'P 1'
#
loop_
_entity.id
_entity.type
_entity.pdbx_description
1 polymer ?
#
loop_
_entity_poly.entity_id
_entity_poly.type
_entity_poly.pdbx_seq_one_letter_code
_entity_poly.pdbx_strand_id
1 'polypeptide(L)'
;MVLRLLMRKLRKQQLVLSDYLTMLAILIVLARSIIGTVITLWGDNNYHNPENFTATEIYQREVGSKLTVANRMLYKVYLWIQKSVILLLYSCIFACLPLAVRIIKFFWVVLLVTFCAVQATTFVDCHPARLFWQVVPNPG
;
A
#
# COMPACT_ATOMS: atom_id res chain seq x y z
N MET A 1 -3.87 -7.83 -13.40
CA MET A 1 -5.19 -7.57 -12.78
C MET A 1 -6.25 -7.18 -13.81
N VAL A 2 -6.02 -6.15 -14.63
CA VAL A 2 -6.98 -5.69 -15.66
C VAL A 2 -7.39 -6.80 -16.64
N LEU A 3 -6.44 -7.56 -17.18
CA LEU A 3 -6.72 -8.69 -18.08
C LEU A 3 -7.68 -9.73 -17.46
N ARG A 4 -7.54 -10.02 -16.16
CA ARG A 4 -8.41 -10.95 -15.43
C ARG A 4 -9.85 -10.45 -15.40
N LEU A 5 -10.06 -9.17 -15.09
CA LEU A 5 -11.39 -8.56 -15.07
C LEU A 5 -11.99 -8.45 -16.47
N LEU A 6 -11.18 -8.09 -17.48
CA LEU A 6 -11.61 -8.03 -18.87
C LEU A 6 -12.06 -9.41 -19.38
N MET A 7 -11.27 -10.46 -19.15
CA MET A 7 -11.66 -11.82 -19.52
C MET A 7 -12.98 -12.24 -18.84
N ARG A 8 -13.18 -11.86 -17.58
CA ARG A 8 -14.39 -12.18 -16.82
C ARG A 8 -15.63 -11.45 -17.36
N LYS A 9 -15.46 -10.18 -17.72
CA LYS A 9 -16.49 -9.35 -18.37
C LYS A 9 -16.85 -9.89 -19.76
N LEU A 10 -15.85 -10.27 -20.56
CA LEU A 10 -16.05 -10.88 -21.88
C LEU A 10 -16.79 -12.22 -21.79
N ARG A 11 -16.51 -13.03 -20.76
CA ARG A 11 -17.20 -14.30 -20.49
C ARG A 11 -18.55 -14.14 -19.77
N LYS A 12 -19.06 -12.92 -19.55
CA LYS A 12 -20.32 -12.61 -18.84
C LYS A 12 -20.47 -13.32 -17.49
N GLN A 13 -19.37 -13.50 -16.76
CA GLN A 13 -19.41 -14.16 -15.45
C GLN A 13 -19.82 -13.18 -14.34
N GLN A 14 -20.48 -13.69 -13.30
CA GLN A 14 -20.82 -12.93 -12.10
C GLN A 14 -19.56 -12.47 -11.35
N LEU A 15 -19.63 -11.27 -10.76
CA LEU A 15 -18.54 -10.72 -9.96
C LEU A 15 -18.47 -11.42 -8.60
N VAL A 16 -17.29 -11.91 -8.25
CA VAL A 16 -17.04 -12.60 -6.98
C VAL A 16 -16.27 -11.64 -6.06
N LEU A 17 -16.27 -11.88 -4.74
CA LEU A 17 -15.52 -11.08 -3.75
C LEU A 17 -14.06 -10.80 -4.18
N SER A 18 -13.40 -11.79 -4.79
CA SER A 18 -12.03 -11.64 -5.31
C SER A 18 -11.89 -10.56 -6.39
N ASP A 19 -12.94 -10.30 -7.19
CA ASP A 19 -12.93 -9.25 -8.21
C ASP A 19 -13.08 -7.87 -7.58
N TYR A 20 -13.94 -7.73 -6.56
CA TYR A 20 -14.09 -6.49 -5.81
C TYR A 20 -12.78 -6.07 -5.14
N LEU A 21 -12.08 -7.01 -4.51
CA LEU A 21 -10.74 -6.76 -3.96
C LEU A 21 -9.72 -6.43 -5.05
N THR A 22 -9.83 -7.04 -6.23
CA THR A 22 -8.96 -6.73 -7.38
C THR A 22 -9.22 -5.31 -7.91
N MET A 23 -10.48 -4.87 -7.97
CA MET A 23 -10.84 -3.49 -8.36
C MET A 23 -10.33 -2.48 -7.33
N LEU A 24 -10.47 -2.76 -6.04
CA LEU A 24 -9.89 -1.94 -4.98
C LEU A 24 -8.37 -1.85 -5.09
N ALA A 25 -7.69 -2.97 -5.37
CA ALA A 25 -6.25 -2.99 -5.57
C ALA A 25 -5.80 -2.13 -6.77
N ILE A 26 -6.56 -2.12 -7.86
CA ILE A 26 -6.31 -1.26 -9.02
C ILE A 26 -6.45 0.21 -8.61
N LEU A 27 -7.51 0.58 -7.90
CA LEU A 27 -7.73 1.94 -7.42
C LEU A 27 -6.57 2.42 -6.54
N ILE A 28 -6.11 1.58 -5.61
CA ILE A 28 -4.98 1.91 -4.72
C ILE A 28 -3.69 2.09 -5.52
N VAL A 29 -3.43 1.25 -6.53
CA VAL A 29 -2.24 1.41 -7.39
C VAL A 29 -2.29 2.72 -8.17
N LEU A 30 -3.45 3.09 -8.71
CA LEU A 30 -3.60 4.36 -9.41
C LEU A 30 -3.37 5.55 -8.48
N ALA A 31 -3.96 5.52 -7.28
CA ALA A 31 -3.73 6.56 -6.26
C ALA A 31 -2.24 6.64 -5.87
N ARG A 32 -1.58 5.50 -5.68
CA ARG A 32 -0.15 5.41 -5.40
C ARG A 32 0.69 6.03 -6.52
N SER A 33 0.35 5.75 -7.78
CA SER A 33 1.05 6.30 -8.94
C SER A 33 0.93 7.82 -8.99
N ILE A 34 -0.27 8.36 -8.78
CA ILE A 34 -0.52 9.82 -8.76
C ILE A 34 0.29 10.48 -7.64
N ILE A 35 0.22 9.94 -6.42
CA ILE A 35 0.97 10.45 -5.27
C ILE A 35 2.49 10.36 -5.55
N GLY A 36 2.95 9.25 -6.12
CA GLY A 36 4.34 9.04 -6.50
C GLY A 36 4.84 10.09 -7.49
N THR A 37 4.04 10.46 -8.51
CA THR A 37 4.40 11.53 -9.44
C THR A 37 4.54 12.88 -8.73
N VAL A 38 3.64 13.21 -7.80
CA VAL A 38 3.73 14.44 -7.01
C VAL A 38 4.98 14.47 -6.15
N ILE A 39 5.31 13.37 -5.46
CA ILE A 39 6.53 13.26 -4.64
C ILE A 39 7.78 13.44 -5.52
N THR A 40 7.83 12.81 -6.70
CA THR A 40 8.97 12.96 -7.61
C THR A 40 9.12 14.39 -8.13
N LEU A 41 8.02 15.11 -8.35
CA LEU A 41 8.03 16.49 -8.83
C LEU A 41 8.41 17.49 -7.72
N TRP A 42 7.88 17.33 -6.51
CA TRP A 42 8.07 18.27 -5.40
C TRP A 42 9.26 17.92 -4.49
N GLY A 43 9.72 16.67 -4.52
CA GLY A 43 10.74 16.14 -3.63
C GLY A 43 10.21 15.82 -2.23
N ASP A 44 11.02 15.10 -1.45
CA ASP A 44 10.80 14.85 -0.02
C ASP A 44 11.91 15.48 0.82
N ASN A 45 12.00 15.10 2.09
CA ASN A 45 12.96 15.63 3.05
C ASN A 45 14.35 14.97 2.99
N ASN A 46 14.62 14.06 2.05
CA ASN A 46 15.89 13.36 1.93
C ASN A 46 16.89 14.08 1.02
N TYR A 47 17.15 15.37 1.28
CA TYR A 47 18.05 16.21 0.48
C TYR A 47 19.26 16.69 1.28
N HIS A 48 20.43 16.70 0.62
CA HIS A 48 21.73 16.92 1.27
C HIS A 48 21.98 18.38 1.71
N ASN A 49 21.35 19.37 1.06
CA ASN A 49 21.60 20.80 1.30
C ASN A 49 20.28 21.58 1.53
N PRO A 50 19.61 21.41 2.67
CA PRO A 50 18.31 22.04 2.92
C PRO A 50 18.37 23.53 3.24
N GLU A 51 19.57 24.08 3.49
CA GLU A 51 19.79 25.47 3.92
C GLU A 51 19.59 26.50 2.80
N ASN A 52 19.62 26.08 1.53
CA ASN A 52 19.48 26.97 0.37
C ASN A 52 18.05 27.02 -0.19
N PHE A 53 17.07 26.41 0.48
CA PHE A 53 15.71 26.35 -0.02
C PHE A 53 14.91 27.63 0.25
N THR A 54 14.15 28.04 -0.76
CA THR A 54 13.13 29.09 -0.64
C THR A 54 11.98 28.60 0.25
N ALA A 55 11.27 29.50 0.92
CA ALA A 55 10.11 29.15 1.76
C ALA A 55 9.05 28.29 1.04
N THR A 56 8.86 28.50 -0.26
CA THR A 56 7.96 27.70 -1.11
C THR A 56 8.45 26.27 -1.32
N GLU A 57 9.75 26.08 -1.52
CA GLU A 57 10.36 24.76 -1.70
C GLU A 57 10.33 23.97 -0.40
N ILE A 58 10.54 24.63 0.75
CA ILE A 58 10.41 24.01 2.07
C ILE A 58 8.98 23.48 2.26
N TYR A 59 7.96 24.28 1.94
CA TYR A 59 6.56 23.86 2.04
C TYR A 59 6.24 22.68 1.10
N GLN A 60 6.68 22.74 -0.16
CA GLN A 60 6.46 21.65 -1.13
C GLN A 60 7.08 20.34 -0.66
N ARG A 61 8.28 20.38 -0.09
CA ARG A 61 8.99 19.20 0.43
C ARG A 61 8.37 18.66 1.72
N GLU A 62 7.88 19.54 2.60
CA GLU A 62 7.13 19.11 3.79
C GLU A 62 5.88 18.33 3.38
N VAL A 63 5.13 18.84 2.39
CA VAL A 63 3.96 18.13 1.84
C VAL A 63 4.39 16.85 1.13
N GLY A 64 5.46 16.89 0.33
CA GLY A 64 6.02 15.72 -0.33
C GLY A 64 6.40 14.61 0.64
N SER A 65 7.01 14.95 1.77
CA SER A 65 7.38 13.97 2.79
C SER A 65 6.17 13.35 3.50
N LYS A 66 5.14 14.15 3.81
CA LYS A 66 3.85 13.64 4.32
C LYS A 66 3.20 12.68 3.32
N LEU A 67 3.21 13.04 2.03
CA LEU A 67 2.74 12.19 0.94
C LEU A 67 3.56 10.91 0.81
N THR A 68 4.88 10.95 1.02
CA THR A 68 5.75 9.75 1.03
C THR A 68 5.33 8.76 2.11
N VAL A 69 5.02 9.22 3.32
CA VAL A 69 4.52 8.34 4.39
C VAL A 69 3.17 7.73 4.00
N ALA A 70 2.23 8.54 3.51
CA ALA A 70 0.93 8.04 3.03
C ALA A 70 1.10 7.01 1.88
N ASN A 71 2.01 7.28 0.96
CA ASN A 71 2.35 6.42 -0.16
C ASN A 71 2.90 5.05 0.30
N ARG A 72 3.73 5.03 1.35
CA ARG A 72 4.21 3.80 1.99
C ARG A 72 3.07 3.00 2.63
N MET A 73 2.13 3.66 3.30
CA MET A 73 0.95 2.99 3.89
C MET A 73 0.06 2.37 2.81
N LEU A 74 -0.24 3.12 1.73
CA LEU A 74 -1.04 2.61 0.61
C LEU A 74 -0.41 1.38 -0.04
N TYR A 75 0.92 1.36 -0.18
CA TYR A 75 1.63 0.21 -0.71
C TYR A 75 1.51 -1.04 0.17
N LYS A 76 1.64 -0.88 1.49
CA LYS A 76 1.42 -1.98 2.44
C LYS A 76 -0.02 -2.50 2.34
N VAL A 77 -1.03 -1.62 2.35
CA VAL A 77 -2.43 -2.03 2.14
C VAL A 77 -2.63 -2.80 0.83
N TYR A 78 -2.06 -2.29 -0.27
CA TYR A 78 -2.11 -2.96 -1.57
C TYR A 78 -1.54 -4.39 -1.52
N LEU A 79 -0.37 -4.59 -0.92
CA LEU A 79 0.27 -5.91 -0.83
C LEU A 79 -0.60 -6.92 -0.05
N TRP A 80 -1.27 -6.49 1.01
CA TRP A 80 -2.15 -7.37 1.78
C TRP A 80 -3.45 -7.70 1.04
N ILE A 81 -3.98 -6.76 0.25
CA ILE A 81 -5.09 -7.05 -0.66
C ILE A 81 -4.68 -8.08 -1.71
N GLN A 82 -3.48 -7.99 -2.30
CA GLN A 82 -2.97 -9.01 -3.24
C GLN A 82 -2.92 -10.40 -2.59
N LYS A 83 -2.34 -10.49 -1.40
CA LYS A 83 -2.26 -11.77 -0.65
C LYS A 83 -3.65 -12.32 -0.35
N SER A 84 -4.59 -11.46 0.04
CA SER A 84 -6.00 -11.82 0.28
C SER A 84 -6.68 -12.36 -0.98
N VAL A 85 -6.44 -11.74 -2.14
CA VAL A 85 -6.96 -12.20 -3.44
C VAL A 85 -6.41 -13.58 -3.80
N ILE A 86 -5.11 -13.82 -3.57
CA ILE A 86 -4.48 -15.13 -3.80
C ILE A 86 -5.04 -16.18 -2.84
N LEU A 87 -5.22 -15.84 -1.57
CA LEU A 87 -5.76 -16.75 -0.56
C LEU A 87 -7.21 -17.15 -0.86
N LEU A 88 -8.03 -16.23 -1.37
CA LEU A 88 -9.38 -16.54 -1.88
C LEU A 88 -9.34 -17.49 -3.08
N LEU A 89 -8.38 -17.31 -3.99
CA LEU A 89 -8.21 -18.24 -5.12
C LEU A 89 -7.88 -19.65 -4.62
N TYR A 90 -6.96 -19.78 -3.65
CA TYR A 90 -6.65 -21.07 -3.05
C TYR A 90 -7.83 -21.69 -2.30
N SER A 91 -8.66 -20.86 -1.66
CA SER A 91 -9.89 -21.31 -0.99
C SER A 91 -10.84 -22.01 -1.97
N CYS A 92 -10.91 -21.52 -3.21
CA CYS A 92 -11.73 -22.12 -4.26
C CYS A 92 -11.12 -23.43 -4.80
N ILE A 93 -9.81 -23.45 -5.05
CA ILE A 93 -9.11 -24.61 -5.63
C ILE A 93 -9.09 -25.79 -4.65
N PHE A 94 -8.84 -25.52 -3.37
CA PHE A 94 -8.68 -26.56 -2.36
C PHE A 94 -9.95 -26.83 -1.54
N ALA A 95 -11.12 -26.41 -2.03
CA ALA A 95 -12.39 -26.54 -1.32
C ALA A 95 -12.74 -27.99 -0.95
N CYS A 96 -12.32 -28.98 -1.76
CA CYS A 96 -12.59 -30.40 -1.53
C CYS A 96 -11.69 -31.04 -0.46
N LEU A 97 -10.63 -30.37 0.01
CA LEU A 97 -9.67 -30.96 0.95
C LEU A 97 -9.82 -30.34 2.35
N PRO A 98 -10.33 -31.09 3.35
CA PRO A 98 -10.70 -30.52 4.65
C PRO A 98 -9.49 -29.97 5.42
N LEU A 99 -8.33 -30.61 5.27
CA LEU A 99 -7.08 -30.12 5.86
C LEU A 99 -6.67 -28.77 5.25
N ALA A 100 -6.78 -28.61 3.94
CA ALA A 100 -6.43 -27.36 3.25
C ALA A 100 -7.35 -26.21 3.67
N VAL A 101 -8.66 -26.47 3.81
CA VAL A 101 -9.61 -25.46 4.30
C VAL A 101 -9.23 -24.98 5.71
N ARG A 102 -8.79 -25.88 6.60
CA ARG A 102 -8.31 -25.51 7.94
C ARG A 102 -7.04 -24.67 7.88
N ILE A 103 -6.08 -25.05 7.05
CA ILE A 103 -4.82 -24.32 6.85
C ILE A 103 -5.08 -22.91 6.29
N ILE A 104 -6.00 -22.77 5.33
CA ILE A 104 -6.37 -21.49 4.74
C ILE A 104 -7.02 -20.56 5.77
N LYS A 105 -7.89 -21.08 6.64
CA LYS A 105 -8.46 -20.29 7.76
C LYS A 105 -7.37 -19.81 8.72
N PHE A 106 -6.38 -20.64 9.01
CA PHE A 106 -5.22 -20.23 9.81
C PHE A 106 -4.43 -19.11 9.12
N PHE A 107 -4.19 -19.22 7.80
CA PHE A 107 -3.50 -18.18 7.04
C PHE A 107 -4.26 -16.85 7.00
N TRP A 108 -5.59 -16.85 7.05
CA TRP A 108 -6.36 -15.61 7.21
C TRP A 108 -6.03 -14.88 8.51
N VAL A 109 -5.91 -15.61 9.62
CA VAL A 109 -5.51 -15.05 10.92
C VAL A 109 -4.08 -14.52 10.85
N VAL A 110 -3.14 -15.30 10.31
CA VAL A 110 -1.74 -14.86 10.13
C VAL A 110 -1.67 -13.60 9.26
N LEU A 111 -2.44 -13.53 8.19
CA LEU A 111 -2.48 -12.38 7.29
C LEU A 111 -3.00 -11.13 8.00
N LEU A 112 -4.01 -11.25 8.85
CA LEU A 112 -4.53 -10.15 9.67
C LEU A 112 -3.49 -9.69 10.71
N VAL A 113 -2.88 -10.62 11.44
CA VAL A 113 -1.87 -10.30 12.46
C VAL A 113 -0.67 -9.61 11.84
N THR A 114 -0.15 -10.14 10.74
CA THR A 114 0.99 -9.55 10.02
C THR A 114 0.65 -8.20 9.42
N PHE A 115 -0.61 -7.98 8.99
CA PHE A 115 -1.06 -6.66 8.52
C PHE A 115 -0.94 -5.63 9.63
N CYS A 116 -1.52 -5.91 10.81
CA CYS A 116 -1.47 -5.01 11.96
C CYS A 116 -0.02 -4.74 12.38
N ALA A 117 0.82 -5.78 12.43
CA ALA A 117 2.24 -5.64 12.76
C ALA A 117 2.95 -4.68 11.79
N VAL A 118 2.77 -4.86 10.48
CA VAL A 118 3.45 -4.03 9.46
C VAL A 118 2.93 -2.61 9.39
N GLN A 119 1.64 -2.40 9.67
CA GLN A 119 1.09 -1.05 9.82
C GLN A 119 1.69 -0.35 11.03
N ALA A 120 1.79 -1.04 12.17
CA ALA A 120 2.40 -0.52 13.39
C ALA A 120 3.88 -0.16 13.18
N THR A 121 4.66 -1.01 12.48
CA THR A 121 6.08 -0.71 12.21
C THR A 121 6.23 0.62 11.47
N THR A 122 5.32 0.96 10.55
CA THR A 122 5.36 2.25 9.83
C THR A 122 5.37 3.46 10.76
N PHE A 123 4.69 3.36 11.91
CA PHE A 123 4.62 4.46 12.89
C PHE A 123 5.80 4.45 13.85
N VAL A 124 6.38 3.27 14.12
CA VAL A 124 7.53 3.10 15.02
C VAL A 124 8.85 3.38 14.32
N ASP A 125 8.90 3.25 12.98
CA ASP A 125 10.13 3.41 12.18
C ASP A 125 10.84 4.76 12.38
N CYS A 126 10.12 5.83 12.75
CA CYS A 126 10.74 7.13 13.00
C CYS A 126 10.19 7.76 14.28
N HIS A 127 11.06 7.91 15.28
CA HIS A 127 10.76 8.56 16.55
C HIS A 127 11.79 9.66 16.84
N PRO A 128 11.34 10.92 17.09
CA PRO A 128 9.95 11.40 17.12
C PRO A 128 9.30 11.57 15.74
N ALA A 129 7.97 11.37 15.64
CA ALA A 129 7.22 11.38 14.38
C ALA A 129 7.39 12.65 13.53
N ARG A 130 7.77 13.78 14.15
CA ARG A 130 8.09 15.03 13.44
C ARG A 130 9.21 14.88 12.41
N LEU A 131 10.15 13.94 12.60
CA LEU A 131 11.24 13.70 11.65
C LEU A 131 10.75 13.21 10.29
N PHE A 132 9.53 12.62 10.22
CA PHE A 132 8.97 12.19 8.94
C PHE A 132 8.71 13.34 7.96
N TRP A 133 8.50 14.56 8.44
CA TRP A 133 8.20 15.72 7.57
C TRP A 133 9.06 16.94 7.89
N GLN A 134 10.06 16.81 8.76
CA GLN A 134 11.02 17.86 9.04
C GLN A 134 11.97 18.02 7.84
N VAL A 135 12.07 19.25 7.32
CA VAL A 135 12.96 19.63 6.20
C VAL A 135 14.15 20.45 6.70
N VAL A 136 13.92 21.42 7.60
CA VAL A 136 14.96 22.26 8.22
C VAL A 136 14.71 22.32 9.74
N PRO A 137 15.75 22.14 10.59
CA PRO A 137 17.09 21.62 10.26
C PRO A 137 17.03 20.16 9.80
N ASN A 138 18.07 19.67 9.13
CA ASN A 138 18.15 18.29 8.65
C ASN A 138 17.82 17.29 9.79
N PRO A 139 16.89 16.33 9.60
CA PRO A 139 16.50 15.37 10.62
C PRO A 139 17.61 14.40 11.07
N GLY A 140 18.72 14.28 10.33
CA GLY A 140 19.88 13.44 10.69
C GLY A 140 20.47 12.67 9.51
#